data_AF-A0A7K1K3B3-F1
#
_entry.id   AF-A0A7K1K3B3-F1
#
_cell.length_a   1.000
_cell.length_b   1.000
_cell.length_c   1.000
_cell.angle_alpha   90.00
_cell.angle_beta   90.00
_cell.angle_gamma   90.00
#
_symmetry.space_group_name_H-M   'P 1'
#
loop_
_entity.id
_entity.type
_entity.pdbx_description
1 polymer ?
#
loop_
_entity_poly.entity_id
_entity_poly.type
_entity_poly.pdbx_seq_one_letter_code
_entity_poly.pdbx_strand_id
1 'polypeptide(L)'
;MSERILIQPDTQTLVCSRHPSHALGDAVSLQYVDLQTGLPHVWVVPAEGADYLGAVLSSAANSPKVNAAADQIRATQRQAGE
;
A
#
# COMPACT_ATOMS: atom_id res chain seq x y z
N MET A 1 10.00 20.26 -2.27
CA MET A 1 10.13 18.86 -1.83
C MET A 1 8.72 18.32 -1.66
N SER A 2 8.34 17.21 -2.30
CA SER A 2 7.02 16.63 -2.08
C SER A 2 6.95 16.00 -0.70
N GLU A 3 5.94 16.37 0.08
CA GLU A 3 5.67 15.82 1.41
C GLU A 3 5.37 14.32 1.29
N ARG A 4 6.01 13.51 2.14
CA ARG A 4 5.81 12.05 2.16
C ARG A 4 4.80 11.70 3.24
N ILE A 5 3.61 11.30 2.82
CA ILE A 5 2.54 10.88 3.73
C ILE A 5 2.50 9.34 3.75
N LEU A 6 2.56 8.77 4.95
CA LEU A 6 2.26 7.34 5.14
C LEU A 6 0.76 7.11 5.11
N ILE A 7 0.31 6.26 4.21
CA ILE A 7 -1.08 5.79 4.15
C ILE A 7 -1.29 4.73 5.24
N GLN A 8 -2.41 4.77 5.94
CA GLN A 8 -2.76 3.79 6.99
C GLN A 8 -3.96 2.95 6.54
N PRO A 9 -3.74 1.85 5.79
CA PRO A 9 -4.84 1.03 5.31
C PRO A 9 -5.63 0.42 6.47
N ASP A 10 -6.95 0.54 6.43
CA ASP A 10 -7.85 -0.23 7.29
C ASP A 10 -7.88 -1.69 6.80
N THR A 11 -7.29 -2.58 7.60
CA THR A 11 -7.22 -4.01 7.29
C THR A 11 -8.58 -4.69 7.22
N GLN A 12 -9.63 -4.12 7.84
CA GLN A 12 -10.99 -4.64 7.74
C GLN A 12 -11.63 -4.34 6.38
N THR A 13 -11.16 -3.32 5.68
CA THR A 13 -11.64 -2.92 4.36
C THR A 13 -10.76 -3.43 3.22
N LEU A 14 -9.68 -4.14 3.55
CA LEU A 14 -8.72 -4.63 2.57
C LEU A 14 -9.34 -5.75 1.71
N VAL A 15 -9.48 -5.49 0.42
CA VAL A 15 -9.98 -6.45 -0.57
C VAL A 15 -8.92 -6.67 -1.64
N CYS A 16 -8.54 -7.93 -1.86
CA CYS A 16 -7.69 -8.34 -2.98
C CYS A 16 -8.52 -9.18 -3.95
N SER A 17 -8.51 -8.80 -5.23
CA SER A 17 -9.29 -9.47 -6.28
C SER A 17 -8.43 -9.72 -7.51
N ARG A 18 -8.55 -10.91 -8.12
CA ARG A 18 -7.96 -11.25 -9.41
C ARG A 18 -9.03 -11.17 -10.50
N HIS A 19 -8.70 -10.47 -11.58
CA HIS A 19 -9.58 -10.22 -12.72
C HIS A 19 -8.96 -10.88 -13.96
N PRO A 20 -9.27 -12.16 -14.23
CA PRO A 20 -8.74 -12.83 -15.40
C PRO A 20 -9.41 -12.31 -16.68
N SER A 21 -8.62 -12.05 -17.72
CA SER A 21 -9.14 -11.62 -19.03
C SER A 21 -8.31 -12.19 -20.18
N HIS A 22 -8.96 -12.96 -21.05
CA HIS A 22 -8.33 -13.49 -22.25
C HIS A 22 -7.91 -12.41 -23.26
N ALA A 23 -8.58 -11.25 -23.27
CA ALA A 23 -8.31 -10.18 -24.24
C ALA A 23 -7.35 -9.11 -23.71
N LEU A 24 -7.34 -8.87 -22.39
CA LEU A 24 -6.63 -7.75 -21.77
C LEU A 24 -5.52 -8.18 -20.80
N GLY A 25 -5.33 -9.49 -20.62
CA GLY A 25 -4.42 -10.04 -19.62
C GLY A 25 -5.01 -10.04 -18.21
N ASP A 26 -4.46 -10.88 -17.35
CA ASP A 26 -4.89 -10.98 -15.96
C ASP A 26 -4.44 -9.75 -15.16
N ALA A 27 -5.32 -9.22 -14.34
CA ALA A 27 -5.02 -8.14 -13.41
C ALA A 27 -5.31 -8.52 -11.97
N VAL A 28 -4.61 -7.89 -11.03
CA VAL A 28 -4.88 -7.96 -9.60
C VAL A 28 -5.19 -6.56 -9.11
N SER A 29 -6.27 -6.41 -8.35
CA SER A 29 -6.62 -5.17 -7.69
C SER A 29 -6.54 -5.31 -6.18
N LEU A 30 -5.97 -4.31 -5.51
CA LEU A 30 -5.93 -4.19 -4.06
C LEU A 30 -6.65 -2.90 -3.67
N GLN A 31 -7.69 -3.03 -2.83
CA GLN A 31 -8.58 -1.92 -2.44
C GLN A 31 -8.64 -1.82 -0.92
N TYR A 32 -8.64 -0.62 -0.37
CA TYR A 32 -8.80 -0.36 1.07
C TYR A 32 -9.23 1.09 1.31
N VAL A 33 -9.67 1.40 2.53
CA VAL A 33 -9.91 2.76 3.02
C VAL A 33 -8.73 3.20 3.87
N ASP A 34 -8.23 4.42 3.67
CA ASP A 34 -7.23 5.01 4.54
C ASP A 34 -7.86 5.47 5.86
N LEU A 35 -7.35 4.98 7.00
CA LEU A 35 -7.86 5.31 8.34
C LEU A 35 -7.71 6.79 8.67
N GLN A 36 -6.72 7.48 8.09
CA GLN A 36 -6.50 8.89 8.39
C GLN A 36 -7.46 9.82 7.64
N THR A 37 -7.69 9.55 6.35
CA THR A 37 -8.50 10.43 5.49
C THR A 37 -9.92 9.93 5.25
N GLY A 38 -10.20 8.65 5.52
CA GLY A 38 -11.45 7.98 5.16
C GLY A 38 -11.63 7.76 3.65
N LEU A 39 -10.61 8.06 2.84
CA LEU A 39 -10.70 7.95 1.38
C LEU A 39 -10.41 6.52 0.89
N PRO A 40 -11.14 6.03 -0.13
CA PRO A 40 -10.85 4.74 -0.73
C PRO A 40 -9.63 4.83 -1.66
N HIS A 41 -8.79 3.82 -1.61
CA HIS A 41 -7.65 3.63 -2.49
C HIS A 41 -7.80 2.32 -3.27
N VAL A 42 -7.46 2.35 -4.55
CA VAL A 42 -7.46 1.18 -5.44
C VAL A 42 -6.16 1.14 -6.22
N TRP A 43 -5.45 0.04 -6.11
CA TRP A 43 -4.22 -0.23 -6.87
C TRP A 43 -4.51 -1.40 -7.82
N VAL A 44 -4.27 -1.19 -9.11
CA VAL A 44 -4.44 -2.23 -10.13
C VAL A 44 -3.09 -2.48 -10.78
N VAL A 45 -2.69 -3.74 -10.80
CA VAL A 45 -1.44 -4.18 -11.41
C VAL A 45 -1.68 -5.39 -12.30
N PRO A 46 -0.89 -5.58 -13.37
CA PRO A 46 -0.86 -6.85 -14.10
C PRO A 46 -0.51 -8.01 -13.15
N ALA A 47 -1.03 -9.21 -13.43
CA ALA A 47 -0.78 -10.37 -12.60
C ALA A 47 0.72 -10.70 -12.44
N GLU A 48 1.53 -10.60 -13.50
CA GLU A 48 2.98 -10.81 -13.37
C GLU A 48 3.66 -9.78 -12.45
N GLY A 49 3.12 -8.56 -12.39
CA GLY A 49 3.61 -7.50 -11.51
C GLY A 49 3.18 -7.72 -10.07
N ALA A 50 2.04 -8.37 -9.83
CA ALA A 50 1.51 -8.61 -8.50
C ALA A 50 2.40 -9.54 -7.67
N ASP A 51 2.90 -10.63 -8.26
CA ASP A 51 3.78 -11.57 -7.58
C ASP A 51 5.10 -10.90 -7.17
N TYR A 52 5.69 -10.12 -8.09
CA TYR A 52 6.89 -9.34 -7.80
C TYR A 52 6.63 -8.30 -6.71
N LEU A 53 5.53 -7.56 -6.79
CA LEU A 53 5.15 -6.57 -5.78
C LEU A 53 4.97 -7.23 -4.41
N GLY A 54 4.34 -8.41 -4.35
CA GLY A 54 4.18 -9.20 -3.13
C GLY A 54 5.52 -9.57 -2.50
N ALA A 55 6.50 -10.01 -3.31
CA ALA A 55 7.84 -10.31 -2.84
C ALA A 55 8.57 -9.05 -2.31
N VAL A 56 8.47 -7.92 -3.02
CA VAL A 56 9.06 -6.65 -2.58
C VAL A 56 8.44 -6.16 -1.27
N LEU A 57 7.11 -6.18 -1.16
CA LEU A 57 6.39 -5.75 0.03
C LEU A 57 6.70 -6.66 1.23
N SER A 58 6.77 -7.98 1.03
CA SER A 58 7.17 -8.93 2.06
C SER A 58 8.60 -8.68 2.56
N SER A 59 9.53 -8.42 1.63
CA SER A 59 10.91 -8.05 1.97
C SER A 59 10.97 -6.72 2.73
N ALA A 60 10.19 -5.73 2.27
CA ALA A 60 10.12 -4.41 2.89
C ALA A 60 9.55 -4.46 4.32
N ALA A 61 8.49 -5.24 4.56
CA ALA A 61 7.89 -5.40 5.88
C ALA A 61 8.87 -5.96 6.92
N ASN A 62 9.80 -6.80 6.47
CA ASN A 62 10.84 -7.40 7.31
C ASN A 62 12.16 -6.61 7.32
N SER A 63 12.24 -5.49 6.60
CA SER A 63 13.47 -4.69 6.50
C SER A 63 13.58 -3.68 7.65
N PRO A 64 14.64 -3.75 8.48
CA PRO A 64 14.85 -2.79 9.56
C PRO A 64 14.96 -1.34 9.08
N LYS A 65 15.52 -1.13 7.87
CA LYS A 65 15.69 0.21 7.29
C LYS A 65 14.35 0.82 6.87
N VAL A 66 13.45 0.02 6.31
CA VAL A 66 12.11 0.48 5.90
C VAL A 66 11.29 0.83 7.14
N ASN A 67 11.34 -0.02 8.16
CA ASN A 67 10.64 0.21 9.42
C ASN A 67 11.13 1.49 10.12
N ALA A 68 12.45 1.70 10.20
CA ALA A 68 13.03 2.91 10.77
C ALA A 68 12.60 4.19 10.01
N ALA A 69 12.58 4.15 8.68
CA ALA A 69 12.10 5.28 7.87
C ALA A 69 10.60 5.54 8.07
N ALA A 70 9.79 4.49 8.17
CA ALA A 70 8.35 4.62 8.44
C ALA A 70 8.09 5.22 9.83
N ASP A 71 8.84 4.80 10.86
CA ASP A 71 8.72 5.34 12.20
C ASP A 71 9.13 6.81 12.27
N GLN A 72 10.15 7.23 11.53
CA GLN A 72 10.53 8.64 11.41
C GLN A 72 9.40 9.47 10.80
N ILE A 73 8.78 8.99 9.70
CA ILE A 73 7.65 9.69 9.07
C ILE A 73 6.46 9.77 10.03
N ARG A 74 6.11 8.68 10.73
CA ARG A 74 5.05 8.68 11.75
C ARG A 74 5.32 9.68 12.88
N ALA A 75 6.58 9.78 13.32
CA ALA A 75 6.97 10.75 14.35
C ALA A 75 6.80 12.19 13.85
N THR A 76 7.22 12.49 12.62
CA THR A 76 7.03 13.80 11.99
C THR A 76 5.54 14.13 11.82
N GLN A 77 4.72 13.18 11.37
CA GLN A 77 3.27 13.38 11.21
C GLN A 77 2.56 13.63 12.55
N ARG A 78 2.99 12.99 13.64
CA ARG A 78 2.45 13.28 15.00
C ARG A 78 2.77 14.70 15.45
N GLN A 79 4.00 15.16 15.24
CA GLN A 79 4.42 16.51 15.62
C GLN A 79 3.74 17.61 14.78
N ALA A 80 3.34 17.32 13.54
CA ALA A 80 2.65 18.27 12.67
C ALA A 80 1.14 18.38 12.95
N GLY A 81 0.56 17.43 13.67
CA GLY A 81 -0.85 17.42 14.05
C GLY A 81 -1.15 18.00 15.45
N GLU A 82 -0.11 18.33 16.21
CA GLU A 82 -0.16 19.08 17.48
C GLU A 82 -0.01 20.59 17.22
#